data_AF-A0A356KNL4-F1
#
_entry.id   AF-A0A356KNL4-F1
#
_cell.length_a   1.000
_cell.length_b   1.000
_cell.length_c   1.000
_cell.angle_alpha   90.00
_cell.angle_beta   90.00
_cell.angle_gamma   90.00
#
_symmetry.space_group_name_H-M   'P 1'
#
loop_
_entity.id
_entity.type
_entity.pdbx_description
1 polymer ?
#
loop_
_entity_poly.entity_id
_entity_poly.type
_entity_poly.pdbx_seq_one_letter_code
_entity_poly.pdbx_strand_id
1 'polypeptide(L)'
;GRSRRAVKVALLDQAIVAGIGNIYAAEALFVAKVDPRRECSDLSRAEWRRLRRALLDVLEEAIRYEGSTLGDGTYRNALNQDGSYQSCHRVYARTGERCGRKRCRGVVERVVLGQRATFFCPECQG
;
A
#
# COMPACT_ATOMS: atom_id res chain seq x y z
N GLY A 1 11.36 2.52 -12.87
CA GLY A 1 11.07 3.77 -13.60
C GLY A 1 12.33 4.59 -13.67
N ARG A 2 12.38 5.71 -14.40
CA ARG A 2 13.56 6.60 -14.37
C ARG A 2 13.42 7.78 -13.39
N SER A 3 12.29 7.88 -12.69
CA SER A 3 12.03 8.96 -11.74
C SER A 3 12.84 8.77 -10.46
N ARG A 4 13.38 9.86 -9.91
CA ARG A 4 14.00 9.89 -8.59
C ARG A 4 13.00 10.04 -7.45
N ARG A 5 11.71 10.16 -7.75
CA ARG A 5 10.66 10.20 -6.71
C ARG A 5 10.60 8.84 -6.02
N ALA A 6 10.36 8.87 -4.71
CA ALA A 6 10.02 7.68 -3.95
C ALA A 6 8.87 6.91 -4.61
N VAL A 7 8.98 5.58 -4.68
CA VAL A 7 8.03 4.72 -5.40
C VAL A 7 6.60 4.91 -4.92
N LYS A 8 6.40 5.08 -3.61
CA LYS A 8 5.08 5.36 -3.03
C LYS A 8 4.50 6.68 -3.55
N VAL A 9 5.32 7.72 -3.67
CA VAL A 9 4.87 9.03 -4.16
C VAL A 9 4.49 8.93 -5.64
N ALA A 10 5.26 8.20 -6.45
CA ALA A 10 4.96 8.01 -7.87
C ALA A 10 3.67 7.19 -8.07
N LEU A 11 3.39 6.20 -7.23
CA LEU A 11 2.15 5.41 -7.29
C LEU A 11 0.88 6.21 -6.97
N LEU A 12 1.00 7.29 -6.22
CA LEU A 12 -0.15 8.16 -5.88
C LEU A 12 -0.40 9.25 -6.93
N ASP A 13 0.52 9.41 -7.87
CA ASP A 13 0.38 10.36 -8.96
C ASP A 13 -0.66 9.85 -9.97
N GLN A 14 -1.84 10.50 -9.97
CA GLN A 14 -2.95 10.09 -10.83
C GLN A 14 -2.66 10.32 -12.32
N ALA A 15 -1.66 11.13 -12.67
CA ALA A 15 -1.20 11.26 -14.06
C ALA A 15 -0.36 10.06 -14.51
N ILE A 16 0.18 9.26 -13.56
CA ILE A 16 0.98 8.07 -13.84
C ILE A 16 0.10 6.81 -13.75
N VAL A 17 -0.64 6.64 -12.65
CA VAL A 17 -1.58 5.52 -12.46
C VAL A 17 -2.85 6.01 -11.77
N ALA A 18 -3.97 5.97 -12.49
CA ALA A 18 -5.27 6.33 -11.95
C ALA A 18 -5.81 5.23 -11.00
N GLY A 19 -6.53 5.65 -9.95
CA GLY A 19 -7.25 4.76 -9.05
C GLY A 19 -6.42 4.16 -7.91
N ILE A 20 -5.11 4.41 -7.88
CA ILE A 20 -4.25 3.97 -6.77
C ILE A 20 -4.26 5.02 -5.65
N GLY A 21 -5.00 4.70 -4.60
CA GLY A 21 -5.06 5.50 -3.37
C GLY A 21 -4.00 5.12 -2.33
N ASN A 22 -4.05 5.82 -1.19
CA ASN A 22 -3.06 5.66 -0.14
C ASN A 22 -3.02 4.24 0.46
N ILE A 23 -4.19 3.64 0.65
CA ILE A 23 -4.36 2.27 1.17
C ILE A 23 -3.69 1.27 0.24
N TYR A 24 -4.16 1.18 -1.00
CA TYR A 24 -3.72 0.15 -1.95
C TYR A 24 -2.23 0.24 -2.28
N ALA A 25 -1.67 1.46 -2.39
CA ALA A 25 -0.24 1.59 -2.59
C ALA A 25 0.59 1.13 -1.37
N ALA A 26 0.13 1.34 -0.14
CA ALA A 26 0.84 0.84 1.05
C ALA A 26 0.80 -0.69 1.11
N GLU A 27 -0.38 -1.26 0.90
CA GLU A 27 -0.61 -2.71 0.90
C GLU A 27 0.17 -3.42 -0.20
N ALA A 28 0.14 -2.89 -1.43
CA ALA A 28 0.85 -3.47 -2.56
C ALA A 28 2.38 -3.42 -2.38
N LEU A 29 2.93 -2.34 -1.84
CA LEU A 29 4.37 -2.24 -1.55
C LEU A 29 4.80 -3.25 -0.48
N PHE A 30 3.95 -3.49 0.53
CA PHE A 30 4.20 -4.51 1.54
C PHE A 30 4.18 -5.94 0.96
N VAL A 31 3.18 -6.25 0.13
CA VAL A 31 3.08 -7.55 -0.56
C VAL A 31 4.29 -7.75 -1.50
N ALA A 32 4.70 -6.71 -2.22
CA ALA A 32 5.83 -6.72 -3.13
C ALA A 32 7.21 -6.76 -2.45
N LYS A 33 7.26 -6.50 -1.13
CA LYS A 33 8.50 -6.34 -0.34
C LYS A 33 9.38 -5.20 -0.86
N VAL A 34 8.79 -4.03 -1.04
CA VAL A 34 9.49 -2.85 -1.55
C VAL A 34 9.36 -1.72 -0.54
N ASP A 35 10.48 -1.13 -0.13
CA ASP A 35 10.49 0.08 0.71
C ASP A 35 9.75 1.22 -0.01
N PRO A 36 8.69 1.80 0.58
CA PRO A 36 7.98 2.92 -0.05
C PRO A 36 8.84 4.15 -0.32
N ARG A 37 9.97 4.30 0.39
CA ARG A 37 10.90 5.44 0.32
C ARG A 37 11.90 5.31 -0.83
N ARG A 38 12.15 4.11 -1.34
CA ARG A 38 13.12 3.88 -2.42
C ARG A 38 12.73 4.63 -3.69
N GLU A 39 13.71 5.19 -4.38
CA GLU A 39 13.47 5.90 -5.63
C GLU A 39 13.01 4.93 -6.73
N CYS A 40 12.17 5.39 -7.66
CA CYS A 40 11.72 4.55 -8.77
C CYS A 40 12.88 4.10 -9.68
N SER A 41 13.97 4.87 -9.73
CA SER A 41 15.24 4.58 -10.39
C SER A 41 15.97 3.39 -9.79
N ASP A 42 15.84 3.16 -8.49
CA ASP A 42 16.58 2.11 -7.77
C ASP A 42 15.89 0.75 -7.84
N LEU A 43 14.64 0.69 -8.29
CA LEU A 43 13.90 -0.55 -8.42
C LEU A 43 14.31 -1.33 -9.67
N SER A 44 14.77 -2.55 -9.47
CA SER A 44 15.05 -3.53 -10.52
C SER A 44 13.79 -3.91 -11.30
N ARG A 45 13.97 -4.44 -12.52
CA ARG A 45 12.86 -4.96 -13.33
C ARG A 45 12.10 -6.10 -12.65
N ALA A 46 12.76 -6.87 -11.80
CA ALA A 46 12.11 -7.92 -11.02
C ALA A 46 11.20 -7.34 -9.94
N GLU A 47 11.65 -6.29 -9.22
CA GLU A 47 10.85 -5.56 -8.25
C GLU A 47 9.62 -4.92 -8.89
N TRP A 48 9.77 -4.27 -10.05
CA TRP A 48 8.62 -3.73 -10.78
C TRP A 48 7.59 -4.79 -11.17
N ARG A 49 8.04 -5.98 -11.60
CA ARG A 49 7.13 -7.09 -11.90
C ARG A 49 6.40 -7.59 -10.67
N ARG A 50 7.08 -7.71 -9.52
CA ARG A 50 6.46 -8.09 -8.24
C ARG A 50 5.45 -7.03 -7.79
N LEU A 51 5.82 -5.75 -7.87
CA LEU A 51 4.95 -4.64 -7.49
C LEU A 51 3.70 -4.57 -8.36
N ARG A 52 3.83 -4.73 -9.68
CA ARG A 52 2.67 -4.78 -10.58
C ARG A 52 1.72 -5.93 -10.21
N ARG A 53 2.24 -7.12 -9.95
CA ARG A 53 1.42 -8.27 -9.54
C ARG A 53 0.73 -8.00 -8.21
N ALA A 54 1.48 -7.53 -7.22
CA ALA A 54 0.96 -7.18 -5.90
C ALA A 54 -0.14 -6.11 -5.96
N LEU A 55 -0.01 -5.11 -6.84
CA LEU A 55 -1.03 -4.10 -7.08
C LEU A 55 -2.34 -4.71 -7.59
N LEU A 56 -2.26 -5.59 -8.60
CA LEU A 56 -3.44 -6.27 -9.14
C LEU A 56 -4.09 -7.15 -8.07
N ASP A 57 -3.31 -7.97 -7.37
CA ASP A 57 -3.81 -8.87 -6.33
C ASP A 57 -4.53 -8.08 -5.20
N VAL A 58 -3.94 -6.97 -4.76
CA VAL A 58 -4.51 -6.09 -3.72
C VAL A 58 -5.80 -5.42 -4.19
N LEU A 59 -5.85 -4.95 -5.44
CA LEU A 59 -7.05 -4.32 -5.98
C LEU A 59 -8.17 -5.34 -6.20
N GLU A 60 -7.87 -6.53 -6.70
CA GLU A 60 -8.85 -7.61 -6.85
C GLU A 60 -9.41 -8.06 -5.49
N GLU A 61 -8.56 -8.15 -4.47
CA GLU A 61 -8.98 -8.41 -3.09
C GLU A 61 -9.89 -7.28 -2.58
N ALA A 62 -9.47 -6.02 -2.76
CA ALA A 62 -10.26 -4.87 -2.34
C ALA A 62 -11.64 -4.79 -3.03
N ILE A 63 -11.70 -5.08 -4.33
CA ILE A 63 -12.97 -5.14 -5.08
C ILE A 63 -13.88 -6.22 -4.51
N ARG A 64 -13.33 -7.41 -4.19
CA ARG A 64 -14.09 -8.52 -3.62
C ARG A 64 -14.68 -8.20 -2.24
N TYR A 65 -13.98 -7.37 -1.47
CA TYR A 65 -14.45 -6.87 -0.17
C TYR A 65 -15.17 -5.51 -0.26
N GLU A 66 -15.47 -5.05 -1.48
CA GLU A 66 -16.19 -3.80 -1.75
C GLU A 66 -15.53 -2.55 -1.17
N GLY A 67 -14.20 -2.50 -1.17
CA GLY A 67 -13.40 -1.36 -0.71
C GLY A 67 -13.22 -1.32 0.82
N SER A 68 -12.63 -0.23 1.32
CA SER A 68 -12.42 -0.01 2.76
C SER A 68 -13.32 1.11 3.27
N THR A 69 -14.16 0.81 4.25
CA THR A 69 -14.83 1.84 5.06
C THR A 69 -14.03 2.05 6.34
N LEU A 70 -13.45 3.24 6.49
CA LEU A 70 -12.68 3.62 7.67
C LEU A 70 -13.61 4.22 8.74
N GLY A 71 -13.11 4.39 9.96
CA GLY A 71 -13.91 4.85 11.11
C GLY A 71 -14.53 6.25 10.98
N ASP A 72 -14.16 7.03 9.96
CA ASP A 72 -14.81 8.30 9.62
C ASP A 72 -16.08 8.12 8.76
N GLY A 73 -16.39 6.89 8.32
CA GLY A 73 -17.59 6.55 7.54
C GLY A 73 -17.65 7.18 6.15
N THR A 74 -16.52 7.73 5.65
CA THR A 74 -16.50 8.55 4.42
C THR A 74 -16.64 7.73 3.13
N TYR A 75 -16.40 6.42 3.18
CA TYR A 75 -16.55 5.53 2.04
C TYR A 75 -17.76 4.60 2.22
N ARG A 76 -18.62 4.57 1.21
CA ARG A 76 -19.74 3.63 1.05
C ARG A 76 -19.71 3.05 -0.36
N ASN A 77 -20.12 1.79 -0.50
CA ASN A 77 -20.23 1.12 -1.80
C ASN A 77 -21.41 1.69 -2.63
N ALA A 78 -21.62 1.15 -3.84
CA ALA A 78 -22.70 1.57 -4.74
C ALA A 78 -24.12 1.33 -4.17
N LEU A 79 -24.26 0.49 -3.15
CA LEU A 79 -25.50 0.18 -2.44
C LEU A 79 -25.63 0.94 -1.10
N ASN A 80 -24.75 1.92 -0.86
CA ASN A 80 -24.68 2.72 0.37
C ASN A 80 -24.29 1.93 1.65
N GLN A 81 -23.71 0.75 1.49
CA GLN A 81 -23.20 -0.11 2.56
C GLN A 81 -21.69 0.08 2.75
N ASP A 82 -21.18 -0.45 3.86
CA ASP A 82 -19.76 -0.35 4.19
C ASP A 82 -18.96 -1.43 3.45
N GLY A 83 -17.80 -1.05 2.92
CA GLY A 83 -16.78 -1.99 2.46
C GLY A 83 -16.09 -2.68 3.65
N SER A 84 -15.45 -3.82 3.40
CA SER A 84 -14.86 -4.67 4.46
C SER A 84 -13.35 -4.91 4.30
N TYR A 85 -12.70 -4.31 3.31
CA TYR A 85 -11.28 -4.52 3.03
C TYR A 85 -10.34 -4.05 4.16
N GLN A 86 -10.80 -3.17 5.06
CA GLN A 86 -10.05 -2.77 6.26
C GLN A 86 -9.66 -3.95 7.15
N SER A 87 -10.44 -5.04 7.13
CA SER A 87 -10.09 -6.28 7.83
C SER A 87 -8.87 -7.01 7.23
N CYS A 88 -8.56 -6.72 5.96
CA CYS A 88 -7.44 -7.30 5.22
C CYS A 88 -6.17 -6.44 5.25
N HIS A 89 -6.19 -5.27 5.89
CA HIS A 89 -5.02 -4.37 5.92
C HIS A 89 -3.84 -5.02 6.64
N ARG A 90 -2.69 -5.04 5.97
CA ARG A 90 -1.45 -5.64 6.46
C ARG A 90 -0.56 -4.60 7.12
N VAL A 91 -0.57 -3.36 6.63
CA VAL A 91 0.24 -2.25 7.16
C VAL A 91 -0.53 -0.95 7.28
N TYR A 92 -1.52 -0.67 6.42
CA TYR A 92 -2.22 0.60 6.42
C TYR A 92 -2.92 0.86 7.76
N ALA A 93 -2.66 2.02 8.37
CA ALA A 93 -3.20 2.41 9.69
C ALA A 93 -2.85 1.46 10.85
N ARG A 94 -1.85 0.58 10.70
CA ARG A 94 -1.43 -0.40 11.74
C ARG A 94 -0.15 0.01 12.48
N THR A 95 0.13 1.31 12.56
CA THR A 95 1.37 1.83 13.16
C THR A 95 1.52 1.33 14.60
N GLY A 96 2.71 0.83 14.95
CA GLY A 96 2.97 0.29 16.28
C GLY A 96 2.53 -1.17 16.47
N GLU A 97 1.78 -1.74 15.52
CA GLU A 97 1.43 -3.16 15.54
C GLU A 97 2.58 -4.04 15.00
N ARG A 98 2.64 -5.28 15.49
CA ARG A 98 3.57 -6.28 14.95
C ARG A 98 3.22 -6.60 13.50
N CYS A 99 4.24 -6.76 12.67
CA CYS A 99 4.05 -7.20 11.29
C CYS A 99 3.37 -8.58 11.25
N GLY A 100 2.29 -8.69 10.48
CA GLY A 100 1.55 -9.95 10.32
C GLY A 100 2.23 -11.03 9.48
N ARG A 101 3.40 -10.75 8.87
CA ARG A 101 4.12 -11.75 8.06
C ARG A 101 4.79 -12.78 8.98
N LYS A 102 4.59 -14.07 8.69
CA LYS A 102 5.22 -15.17 9.42
C LYS A 102 6.74 -14.96 9.54
N ARG A 103 7.26 -15.14 10.77
CA ARG A 103 8.69 -14.99 11.14
C ARG A 103 9.25 -13.56 11.09
N CYS A 104 8.45 -12.56 10.76
CA CYS A 104 8.86 -11.17 10.93
C CYS A 104 8.70 -10.76 12.41
N ARG A 105 9.70 -10.08 12.96
CA ARG A 105 9.65 -9.49 14.32
C ARG A 105 9.47 -7.97 14.29
N GLY A 106 9.43 -7.38 13.11
CA GLY A 106 9.30 -5.95 12.90
C GLY A 106 7.94 -5.40 13.34
N VAL A 107 7.91 -4.10 13.54
CA VAL A 107 6.73 -3.31 13.88
C VAL A 107 6.41 -2.42 12.68
N VAL A 108 5.13 -2.22 12.39
CA VAL A 108 4.72 -1.32 11.31
C VAL A 108 5.03 0.13 11.71
N GLU A 109 5.77 0.81 10.85
CA GLU A 109 6.15 2.21 11.00
C GLU A 109 5.29 3.11 10.14
N ARG A 110 5.17 4.37 10.57
CA ARG A 110 4.54 5.43 9.82
C ARG A 110 5.51 6.56 9.55
N VAL A 111 5.64 6.92 8.29
CA VAL A 111 6.38 8.11 7.83
C VAL A 111 5.47 8.98 6.97
N VAL A 112 5.92 10.19 6.65
CA VAL A 112 5.22 11.07 5.70
C VAL A 112 6.06 11.18 4.43
N LEU A 113 5.47 10.80 3.29
CA LEU A 113 6.09 10.93 1.97
C LEU A 113 5.16 11.76 1.08
N GLY A 114 5.68 12.86 0.51
CA GLY A 114 4.90 13.73 -0.37
C GLY A 114 3.58 14.20 0.26
N GLN A 115 3.61 14.63 1.53
CA GLN A 115 2.44 15.06 2.30
C GLN A 115 1.39 13.98 2.58
N ARG A 116 1.69 12.70 2.33
CA ARG A 116 0.78 11.57 2.60
C ARG A 116 1.39 10.62 3.62
N ALA A 117 0.58 10.21 4.60
CA ALA A 117 0.97 9.18 5.57
C ALA A 117 1.27 7.87 4.84
N THR A 118 2.39 7.26 5.16
CA THR A 118 2.88 6.03 4.54
C THR A 118 3.18 5.02 5.63
N PHE A 119 2.67 3.80 5.46
CA PHE A 119 2.80 2.71 6.43
C PHE A 119 3.56 1.56 5.80
N PHE A 120 4.52 0.99 6.53
CA PHE A 120 5.35 -0.10 6.03
C PHE A 120 6.01 -0.86 7.19
N CYS A 121 6.57 -2.03 6.92
CA CYS A 121 7.38 -2.77 7.88
C CYS A 121 8.86 -2.71 7.45
N PRO A 122 9.76 -2.11 8.25
CA PRO A 122 11.17 -1.94 7.87
C PRO A 122 11.89 -3.29 7.68
N GLU A 123 11.55 -4.31 8.47
CA GLU A 123 12.13 -5.66 8.35
C GLU A 123 11.69 -6.41 7.08
N CYS A 124 10.48 -6.13 6.58
CA CYS A 124 9.92 -6.83 5.43
C CYS A 124 10.18 -6.12 4.10
N GLN A 125 10.51 -4.84 4.16
CA GLN A 125 10.57 -3.94 2.99
C GLN A 125 11.91 -3.20 2.88
N GLY A 126 12.75 -3.20 3.91
CA GLY A 126 14.11 -2.65 3.89
C GLY A 126 15.13 -3.54 3.20
#